data_AF-A0A4P7WE97-F1
#
_entry.id   AF-A0A4P7WE97-F1
#
_cell.length_a   1.000
_cell.length_b   1.000
_cell.length_c   1.000
_cell.angle_alpha   90.00
_cell.angle_beta   90.00
_cell.angle_gamma   90.00
#
_symmetry.space_group_name_H-M   'P 1'
#
loop_
_entity.id
_entity.type
_entity.pdbx_description
1 polymer ?
#
loop_
_entity_poly.entity_id
_entity_poly.type
_entity_poly.pdbx_seq_one_letter_code
_entity_poly.pdbx_strand_id
1 'polypeptide(L)'
;MTEFPDPNSSNENPRPHHSRRAYESGEQISERFQEDEDEDAILRPTRVSVLWVIPVIAIGISLWMAWHYFSSQGPEITISFESGDGLNPGQTQVKDLAVPMGTVKEVKLADDLTHVQVLVKMSRNATHFLTDKTRFWIVRPQVSGGTISGLETIMSGSYIAMDPGPPNAKHAEAKTSFVGLETPPGRRWDQPGTNFWVMTPSLGALGGSPSGAPVFYRDLNVGEVLGYTTPNDGIGPMMVQIFVRKPYDRYLRVGSRCWNASGVEVGFSGGAFKLQLESLQALLSGGIAFGPPVMEDSLTGNGGAPAEPDSVFWLYNSESDAKSTRYKERIKVVTYVDSSVGSLAKGSVVSMFGVQIGVVSNVALDLCADTCKNKARVRIEMMLEPGRVAKVGVLNQSDIEKHKAHLLDFLRDGLRASVTSGSMLTGETVIALSFGPKPKDPKLVYENDGAIVIPGDPGGVNAIIDNVSKISDKISKMPLEQIANNLNGLLGGTSKIVNNPDTEQTIKALRDSLRSLSKLLSTTDKNLPALTAQANKTMASASTFLDALSGDSDLHHNVQNMVVQMNEMVTTLRQLLSYLSYHPNAVIVGRH
;
A
#
# COMPACT_ATOMS: atom_id res chain seq x y z
N MET A 1 54.53 -46.41 54.65
CA MET A 1 53.37 -47.22 55.06
C MET A 1 53.19 -48.29 53.98
N THR A 2 53.53 -49.56 54.23
CA THR A 2 52.78 -50.57 55.03
C THR A 2 51.47 -50.98 54.33
N GLU A 3 51.11 -52.26 54.16
CA GLU A 3 51.61 -53.49 54.83
C GLU A 3 51.47 -54.78 53.95
N PHE A 4 52.05 -55.88 54.46
CA PHE A 4 52.04 -57.28 53.97
C PHE A 4 50.65 -57.97 54.23
N PRO A 5 50.34 -59.25 53.81
CA PRO A 5 51.25 -60.42 53.80
C PRO A 5 51.13 -61.50 52.70
N ASP A 6 52.14 -62.38 52.74
CA ASP A 6 52.37 -63.70 52.09
C ASP A 6 51.52 -64.83 52.78
N PRO A 7 51.44 -66.12 52.34
CA PRO A 7 52.59 -67.07 52.28
C PRO A 7 52.55 -68.29 51.29
N ASN A 8 53.74 -68.93 51.10
CA ASN A 8 53.98 -70.35 50.74
C ASN A 8 53.51 -70.86 49.34
N SER A 9 54.11 -71.87 48.68
CA SER A 9 55.42 -72.58 48.72
C SER A 9 55.52 -73.43 47.41
N SER A 10 56.53 -74.25 47.06
CA SER A 10 57.81 -74.66 47.68
C SER A 10 58.78 -75.23 46.62
N ASN A 11 60.07 -74.87 46.74
CA ASN A 11 61.28 -75.71 46.66
C ASN A 11 61.20 -77.15 46.06
N GLU A 12 62.05 -77.46 45.06
CA GLU A 12 63.15 -78.46 45.19
C GLU A 12 64.06 -78.59 43.95
N ASN A 13 65.32 -78.96 44.20
CA ASN A 13 66.40 -79.26 43.25
C ASN A 13 67.10 -80.53 43.75
N PRO A 14 67.57 -81.43 42.88
CA PRO A 14 68.95 -81.87 43.08
C PRO A 14 69.76 -82.16 41.80
N ARG A 15 71.02 -81.73 41.81
CA ARG A 15 72.15 -82.45 41.18
C ARG A 15 72.64 -83.52 42.19
N PRO A 16 73.43 -84.58 41.83
CA PRO A 16 74.89 -84.40 41.68
C PRO A 16 75.65 -85.40 40.75
N HIS A 17 76.99 -85.22 40.70
CA HIS A 17 78.10 -86.15 40.35
C HIS A 17 78.66 -86.30 38.91
N HIS A 18 79.87 -85.74 38.74
CA HIS A 18 81.14 -86.37 38.29
C HIS A 18 81.09 -87.69 37.46
N SER A 19 81.90 -87.90 36.40
CA SER A 19 83.37 -87.81 36.44
C SER A 19 84.11 -88.06 35.10
N ARG A 20 85.34 -87.52 35.01
CA ARG A 20 86.54 -87.99 34.27
C ARG A 20 86.70 -87.80 32.73
N ARG A 21 87.98 -87.63 32.39
CA ARG A 21 88.59 -87.23 31.10
C ARG A 21 88.90 -88.43 30.20
N ALA A 22 89.04 -88.16 28.89
CA ALA A 22 90.09 -88.74 28.04
C ALA A 22 90.67 -87.63 27.12
N TYR A 23 91.92 -87.79 26.68
CA TYR A 23 92.66 -86.89 25.78
C TYR A 23 93.18 -87.74 24.61
N GLU A 24 93.05 -87.25 23.37
CA GLU A 24 93.78 -87.69 22.15
C GLU A 24 93.65 -86.51 21.16
N SER A 25 94.67 -85.66 20.96
CA SER A 25 95.95 -85.81 20.23
C SER A 25 95.82 -85.55 18.72
N GLY A 26 96.44 -84.46 18.25
CA GLY A 26 96.20 -83.87 16.93
C GLY A 26 96.99 -84.51 15.78
N GLU A 27 96.81 -85.81 15.55
CA GLU A 27 97.50 -86.55 14.47
C GLU A 27 96.54 -87.41 13.62
N GLN A 28 95.34 -86.88 13.34
CA GLN A 28 94.39 -87.43 12.35
C GLN A 28 93.87 -86.36 11.38
N ILE A 29 94.68 -85.34 11.10
CA ILE A 29 94.28 -84.14 10.33
C ILE A 29 94.72 -84.18 8.86
N SER A 30 95.53 -85.16 8.42
CA SER A 30 96.25 -85.11 7.13
C SER A 30 96.04 -86.24 6.12
N GLU A 31 95.25 -87.30 6.39
CA GLU A 31 95.13 -88.49 5.50
C GLU A 31 93.68 -88.86 5.08
N ARG A 32 92.79 -87.87 4.94
CA ARG A 32 91.49 -88.05 4.24
C ARG A 32 91.19 -87.00 3.15
N PHE A 33 92.22 -86.32 2.67
CA PHE A 33 92.15 -85.55 1.43
C PHE A 33 92.74 -86.37 0.28
N GLN A 34 91.90 -87.14 -0.43
CA GLN A 34 92.01 -87.50 -1.86
C GLN A 34 91.17 -88.75 -2.20
N GLU A 35 89.85 -88.56 -2.23
CA GLU A 35 88.92 -89.15 -3.21
C GLU A 35 87.61 -88.35 -3.10
N ASP A 36 86.74 -88.42 -4.13
CA ASP A 36 85.50 -87.64 -4.29
C ASP A 36 85.68 -86.13 -4.66
N GLU A 37 86.27 -85.88 -5.84
CA GLU A 37 85.88 -84.71 -6.67
C GLU A 37 84.53 -85.01 -7.38
N ASP A 38 83.77 -83.96 -7.69
CA ASP A 38 82.55 -83.95 -8.52
C ASP A 38 81.27 -84.68 -8.03
N GLU A 39 80.64 -84.17 -6.96
CA GLU A 39 79.17 -84.16 -6.88
C GLU A 39 78.60 -82.78 -7.23
N ASP A 40 77.95 -82.68 -8.40
CA ASP A 40 77.18 -81.49 -8.81
C ASP A 40 76.04 -81.20 -7.81
N ALA A 41 76.20 -80.14 -7.03
CA ALA A 41 75.16 -79.67 -6.13
C ALA A 41 73.96 -79.10 -6.90
N ILE A 42 72.98 -79.95 -7.21
CA ILE A 42 71.72 -79.56 -7.88
C ILE A 42 70.94 -78.58 -6.99
N LEU A 43 71.17 -77.27 -7.23
CA LEU A 43 70.43 -76.17 -6.62
C LEU A 43 68.95 -76.24 -7.01
N ARG A 44 68.13 -76.86 -6.15
CA ARG A 44 66.68 -76.82 -6.29
C ARG A 44 66.21 -75.36 -6.29
N PRO A 45 65.45 -74.89 -7.30
CA PRO A 45 64.98 -73.51 -7.33
C PRO A 45 64.10 -73.25 -6.10
N THR A 46 64.42 -72.17 -5.40
CA THR A 46 63.73 -71.78 -4.17
C THR A 46 62.25 -71.48 -4.46
N ARG A 47 61.36 -72.32 -3.94
CA ARG A 47 59.93 -71.98 -3.89
C ARG A 47 59.80 -70.73 -3.03
N VAL A 48 59.22 -69.67 -3.60
CA VAL A 48 59.01 -68.38 -2.92
C VAL A 48 58.31 -68.64 -1.58
N SER A 49 58.96 -68.23 -0.48
CA SER A 49 58.49 -68.56 0.86
C SER A 49 57.13 -67.94 1.13
N VAL A 50 56.22 -68.71 1.73
CA VAL A 50 54.85 -68.27 2.10
C VAL A 50 54.89 -67.03 3.01
N LEU A 51 55.99 -66.80 3.73
CA LEU A 51 56.21 -65.59 4.53
C LEU A 51 56.20 -64.28 3.72
N TRP A 52 56.51 -64.33 2.41
CA TRP A 52 56.47 -63.16 1.52
C TRP A 52 55.05 -62.77 1.08
N VAL A 53 54.04 -63.59 1.37
CA VAL A 53 52.64 -63.30 1.03
C VAL A 53 52.10 -62.13 1.87
N ILE A 54 52.48 -62.01 3.14
CA ILE A 54 51.98 -60.97 4.05
C ILE A 54 52.41 -59.56 3.60
N PRO A 55 53.71 -59.27 3.30
CA PRO A 55 54.12 -57.98 2.76
C PRO A 55 53.43 -57.62 1.44
N VAL A 56 53.26 -58.58 0.53
CA VAL A 56 52.62 -58.34 -0.78
C VAL A 56 51.14 -58.02 -0.62
N ILE A 57 50.43 -58.71 0.27
CA ILE A 57 49.03 -58.38 0.62
C ILE A 57 48.95 -56.99 1.25
N ALA A 58 49.85 -56.64 2.18
CA ALA A 58 49.87 -55.32 2.80
C ALA A 58 50.11 -54.18 1.80
N ILE A 59 51.03 -54.37 0.84
CA ILE A 59 51.24 -53.45 -0.28
C ILE A 59 50.00 -53.38 -1.19
N GLY A 60 49.38 -54.51 -1.50
CA GLY A 60 48.15 -54.57 -2.30
C GLY A 60 46.98 -53.83 -1.66
N ILE A 61 46.76 -54.01 -0.35
CA ILE A 61 45.76 -53.26 0.42
C ILE A 61 46.10 -51.76 0.45
N SER A 62 47.37 -51.41 0.61
CA SER A 62 47.81 -50.00 0.64
C SER A 62 47.60 -49.30 -0.70
N LEU A 63 47.93 -49.96 -1.81
CA LEU A 63 47.66 -49.50 -3.17
C LEU A 63 46.15 -49.40 -3.45
N TRP A 64 45.37 -50.40 -3.03
CA TRP A 64 43.91 -50.39 -3.17
C TRP A 64 43.26 -49.27 -2.36
N MET A 65 43.71 -49.04 -1.12
CA MET A 65 43.19 -47.98 -0.26
C MET A 65 43.59 -46.60 -0.75
N ALA A 66 44.81 -46.42 -1.29
CA ALA A 66 45.22 -45.21 -1.97
C ALA A 66 44.38 -44.97 -3.24
N TRP A 67 44.22 -45.98 -4.10
CA TRP A 67 43.38 -45.89 -5.30
C TRP A 67 41.93 -45.56 -4.95
N HIS A 68 41.36 -46.20 -3.94
CA HIS A 68 40.01 -45.92 -3.46
C HIS A 68 39.90 -44.50 -2.88
N TYR A 69 40.90 -44.06 -2.11
CA TYR A 69 40.97 -42.72 -1.55
C TYR A 69 41.02 -41.63 -2.63
N PHE A 70 41.80 -41.81 -3.71
CA PHE A 70 41.87 -40.86 -4.82
C PHE A 70 40.67 -40.96 -5.77
N SER A 71 40.20 -42.16 -6.09
CA SER A 71 39.07 -42.36 -7.02
C SER A 71 37.70 -41.98 -6.42
N SER A 72 37.58 -41.91 -5.09
CA SER A 72 36.34 -41.49 -4.42
C SER A 72 36.17 -39.96 -4.32
N GLN A 73 37.21 -39.17 -4.59
CA GLN A 73 37.14 -37.70 -4.48
C GLN A 73 36.56 -37.09 -5.76
N GLY A 74 35.77 -36.03 -5.61
CA GLY A 74 35.44 -35.14 -6.72
C GLY A 74 36.51 -34.07 -6.93
N PRO A 75 36.34 -33.23 -7.97
CA PRO A 75 37.27 -32.16 -8.29
C PRO A 75 37.31 -31.08 -7.19
N GLU A 76 38.43 -30.36 -7.12
CA GLU A 76 38.51 -29.12 -6.35
C GLU A 76 38.20 -27.92 -7.26
N ILE A 77 37.41 -26.97 -6.75
CA ILE A 77 37.01 -25.74 -7.45
C ILE A 77 37.31 -24.52 -6.59
N THR A 78 37.55 -23.38 -7.24
CA THR A 78 37.72 -22.08 -6.58
C THR A 78 36.51 -21.21 -6.86
N ILE A 79 35.93 -20.62 -5.82
CA ILE A 79 34.80 -19.69 -5.91
C ILE A 79 35.22 -18.35 -5.29
N SER A 80 35.17 -17.27 -6.07
CA SER A 80 35.47 -15.91 -5.62
C SER A 80 34.20 -15.20 -5.13
N PHE A 81 34.22 -14.68 -3.90
CA PHE A 81 33.15 -13.87 -3.29
C PHE A 81 33.70 -12.50 -2.87
N GLU A 82 32.84 -11.50 -2.67
CA GLU A 82 33.27 -10.22 -2.09
C GLU A 82 33.60 -10.39 -0.59
N SER A 83 32.80 -11.21 0.12
CA SER A 83 33.00 -11.49 1.54
C SER A 83 32.88 -12.98 1.89
N GLY A 84 33.89 -13.49 2.58
CA GLY A 84 33.90 -14.84 3.17
C GLY A 84 33.14 -14.97 4.49
N ASP A 85 32.38 -13.95 4.90
CA ASP A 85 31.69 -13.95 6.20
C ASP A 85 30.73 -15.14 6.36
N GLY A 86 30.84 -15.80 7.51
CA GLY A 86 30.14 -17.03 7.88
C GLY A 86 30.73 -18.34 7.33
N LEU A 87 31.75 -18.32 6.46
CA LEU A 87 32.32 -19.53 5.85
C LEU A 87 33.44 -20.14 6.71
N ASN A 88 33.27 -21.39 7.14
CA ASN A 88 34.24 -22.12 7.97
C ASN A 88 34.86 -23.30 7.20
N PRO A 89 36.20 -23.33 7.01
CA PRO A 89 36.92 -24.48 6.44
C PRO A 89 36.58 -25.80 7.16
N GLY A 90 36.34 -26.86 6.38
CA GLY A 90 35.99 -28.20 6.87
C GLY A 90 34.55 -28.36 7.36
N GLN A 91 33.82 -27.28 7.64
CA GLN A 91 32.45 -27.32 8.18
C GLN A 91 31.40 -26.87 7.15
N THR A 92 31.66 -25.76 6.46
CA THR A 92 30.72 -25.19 5.48
C THR A 92 30.59 -26.12 4.27
N GLN A 93 29.35 -26.51 3.97
CA GLN A 93 29.02 -27.38 2.84
C GLN A 93 28.56 -26.57 1.63
N VAL A 94 28.82 -27.10 0.44
CA VAL A 94 28.10 -26.73 -0.79
C VAL A 94 26.88 -27.62 -0.92
N LYS A 95 25.70 -27.06 -1.15
CA LYS A 95 24.43 -27.80 -1.26
C LYS A 95 23.65 -27.38 -2.51
N ASP A 96 23.08 -28.34 -3.22
CA ASP A 96 21.98 -28.10 -4.18
C ASP A 96 20.73 -28.80 -3.65
N LEU A 97 19.56 -28.15 -3.72
CA LEU A 97 18.29 -28.64 -3.18
C LEU A 97 18.40 -29.24 -1.75
N ALA A 98 19.20 -28.61 -0.89
CA ALA A 98 19.58 -29.05 0.47
C ALA A 98 20.40 -30.35 0.57
N VAL A 99 20.76 -30.98 -0.55
CA VAL A 99 21.64 -32.15 -0.63
C VAL A 99 23.11 -31.71 -0.69
N PRO A 100 24.03 -32.26 0.14
CA PRO A 100 25.44 -31.87 0.14
C PRO A 100 26.15 -32.35 -1.14
N MET A 101 26.72 -31.39 -1.87
CA MET A 101 27.45 -31.58 -3.13
C MET A 101 28.97 -31.38 -2.98
N GLY A 102 29.44 -30.75 -1.90
CA GLY A 102 30.86 -30.52 -1.60
C GLY A 102 31.09 -29.90 -0.22
N THR A 103 32.35 -29.66 0.14
CA THR A 103 32.75 -29.03 1.41
C THR A 103 33.85 -27.99 1.18
N VAL A 104 33.76 -26.85 1.84
CA VAL A 104 34.83 -25.82 1.85
C VAL A 104 36.08 -26.42 2.47
N LYS A 105 37.19 -26.38 1.73
CA LYS A 105 38.51 -26.86 2.14
C LYS A 105 39.33 -25.73 2.74
N GLU A 106 39.26 -24.54 2.16
CA GLU A 106 40.04 -23.37 2.58
C GLU A 106 39.32 -22.07 2.19
N VAL A 107 39.54 -21.00 2.97
CA VAL A 107 39.07 -19.64 2.68
C VAL A 107 40.30 -18.73 2.77
N LYS A 108 40.60 -18.01 1.69
CA LYS A 108 41.76 -17.11 1.57
C LYS A 108 41.32 -15.75 1.04
N LEU A 109 41.88 -14.68 1.58
CA LEU A 109 41.82 -13.38 0.92
C LEU A 109 42.70 -13.42 -0.34
N ALA A 110 42.24 -12.84 -1.45
CA ALA A 110 43.02 -12.77 -2.68
C ALA A 110 44.24 -11.85 -2.52
N ASP A 111 45.24 -12.02 -3.38
CA ASP A 111 46.49 -11.23 -3.35
C ASP A 111 46.27 -9.73 -3.56
N ASP A 112 45.16 -9.34 -4.20
CA ASP A 112 44.73 -7.95 -4.39
C ASP A 112 43.95 -7.34 -3.21
N LEU A 113 43.63 -8.15 -2.18
CA LEU A 113 42.85 -7.81 -1.00
C LEU A 113 41.40 -7.34 -1.27
N THR A 114 40.89 -7.48 -2.50
CA THR A 114 39.54 -7.00 -2.89
C THR A 114 38.44 -8.06 -2.75
N HIS A 115 38.80 -9.33 -2.80
CA HIS A 115 37.85 -10.45 -2.81
C HIS A 115 38.40 -11.68 -2.07
N VAL A 116 37.50 -12.58 -1.69
CA VAL A 116 37.82 -13.83 -0.99
C VAL A 116 37.72 -15.01 -1.93
N GLN A 117 38.78 -15.83 -2.00
CA GLN A 117 38.83 -17.08 -2.74
C GLN A 117 38.54 -18.25 -1.81
N VAL A 118 37.48 -18.99 -2.13
CA VAL A 118 37.01 -20.16 -1.39
C VAL A 118 37.36 -21.41 -2.18
N LEU A 119 38.29 -22.21 -1.66
CA LEU A 119 38.63 -23.51 -2.23
C LEU A 119 37.63 -24.54 -1.72
N VAL A 120 36.90 -25.18 -2.62
CA VAL A 120 35.87 -26.18 -2.31
C VAL A 120 36.27 -27.53 -2.90
N LYS A 121 36.15 -28.57 -2.09
CA LYS A 121 36.26 -29.96 -2.54
C LYS A 121 34.87 -30.51 -2.85
N MET A 122 34.60 -30.76 -4.13
CA MET A 122 33.30 -31.26 -4.58
C MET A 122 33.23 -32.79 -4.45
N SER A 123 32.00 -33.30 -4.39
CA SER A 123 31.71 -34.73 -4.48
C SER A 123 31.87 -35.22 -5.93
N ARG A 124 32.17 -36.50 -6.12
CA ARG A 124 32.30 -37.10 -7.45
C ARG A 124 31.01 -36.97 -8.29
N ASN A 125 29.84 -36.98 -7.64
CA ASN A 125 28.54 -36.82 -8.29
C ASN A 125 28.33 -35.39 -8.82
N ALA A 126 28.90 -34.38 -8.16
CA ALA A 126 28.80 -32.99 -8.58
C ALA A 126 29.58 -32.66 -9.86
N THR A 127 30.54 -33.50 -10.26
CA THR A 127 31.44 -33.25 -11.42
C THR A 127 30.70 -32.89 -12.71
N HIS A 128 29.57 -33.54 -13.01
CA HIS A 128 28.79 -33.29 -14.22
C HIS A 128 27.98 -31.97 -14.19
N PHE A 129 27.93 -31.33 -13.02
CA PHE A 129 27.19 -30.11 -12.73
C PHE A 129 28.11 -28.89 -12.54
N LEU A 130 29.41 -29.01 -12.85
CA LEU A 130 30.42 -27.95 -12.76
C LEU A 130 30.71 -27.38 -14.14
N THR A 131 29.86 -26.46 -14.58
CA THR A 131 29.86 -25.90 -15.94
C THR A 131 29.90 -24.38 -15.91
N ASP A 132 30.14 -23.72 -17.03
CA ASP A 132 30.04 -22.27 -17.16
C ASP A 132 28.64 -21.69 -16.82
N LYS A 133 27.59 -22.53 -16.74
CA LYS A 133 26.24 -22.13 -16.31
C LYS A 133 25.99 -22.28 -14.81
N THR A 134 26.91 -22.92 -14.08
CA THR A 134 26.77 -23.19 -12.65
C THR A 134 26.98 -21.92 -11.84
N ARG A 135 26.04 -21.64 -10.93
CA ARG A 135 26.03 -20.45 -10.07
C ARG A 135 26.14 -20.87 -8.62
N PHE A 136 26.85 -20.07 -7.82
CA PHE A 136 27.04 -20.30 -6.39
C PHE A 136 26.71 -19.01 -5.62
N TRP A 137 26.12 -19.13 -4.43
CA TRP A 137 25.88 -17.99 -3.52
C TRP A 137 25.96 -18.44 -2.06
N ILE A 138 26.27 -17.52 -1.15
CA ILE A 138 26.32 -17.82 0.28
C ILE A 138 24.92 -17.64 0.87
N VAL A 139 24.39 -18.69 1.50
CA VAL A 139 23.16 -18.62 2.30
C VAL A 139 23.55 -18.38 3.76
N ARG A 140 23.24 -17.18 4.22
CA ARG A 140 23.47 -16.69 5.59
C ARG A 140 22.13 -16.65 6.35
N PRO A 141 22.10 -16.82 7.68
CA PRO A 141 20.88 -16.56 8.46
C PRO A 141 20.51 -15.08 8.31
N GLN A 142 19.30 -14.79 7.80
CA GLN A 142 18.85 -13.41 7.62
C GLN A 142 17.47 -13.19 8.24
N VAL A 143 17.40 -12.14 9.06
CA VAL A 143 16.16 -11.61 9.62
C VAL A 143 15.84 -10.33 8.85
N SER A 144 14.95 -10.43 7.86
CA SER A 144 14.51 -9.28 7.06
C SER A 144 13.01 -9.05 7.23
N GLY A 145 12.62 -7.90 7.76
CA GLY A 145 11.26 -7.35 7.67
C GLY A 145 10.10 -8.31 7.95
N GLY A 146 10.21 -9.23 8.92
CA GLY A 146 9.13 -10.17 9.24
C GLY A 146 9.15 -11.51 8.50
N THR A 147 10.15 -11.79 7.65
CA THR A 147 10.45 -13.14 7.14
C THR A 147 11.78 -13.61 7.69
N ILE A 148 11.81 -14.80 8.30
CA ILE A 148 13.05 -15.44 8.78
C ILE A 148 13.50 -16.44 7.72
N SER A 149 14.59 -16.13 7.03
CA SER A 149 15.19 -16.98 6.00
C SER A 149 16.49 -17.59 6.52
N GLY A 150 16.75 -18.85 6.17
CA GLY A 150 17.93 -19.56 6.65
C GLY A 150 17.83 -20.04 8.09
N LEU A 151 16.64 -20.37 8.61
CA LEU A 151 16.47 -20.95 9.96
C LEU A 151 17.33 -22.21 10.16
N GLU A 152 17.53 -23.01 9.11
CA GLU A 152 18.41 -24.17 9.07
C GLU A 152 19.89 -23.83 9.37
N THR A 153 20.31 -22.59 9.05
CA THR A 153 21.67 -22.10 9.28
C THR A 153 21.92 -21.67 10.73
N ILE A 154 20.87 -21.46 11.54
CA ILE A 154 21.00 -21.16 12.98
C ILE A 154 21.64 -22.35 13.71
N MET A 155 21.32 -23.59 13.31
CA MET A 155 21.91 -24.80 13.88
C MET A 155 23.09 -25.36 13.07
N SER A 156 23.08 -25.22 11.74
CA SER A 156 24.08 -25.85 10.86
C SER A 156 25.14 -24.90 10.26
N GLY A 157 25.10 -23.61 10.62
CA GLY A 157 25.98 -22.58 10.07
C GLY A 157 25.61 -22.15 8.65
N SER A 158 26.33 -21.14 8.13
CA SER A 158 26.17 -20.74 6.73
C SER A 158 26.58 -21.86 5.78
N TYR A 159 25.96 -21.90 4.60
CA TYR A 159 26.30 -22.85 3.55
C TYR A 159 26.34 -22.16 2.19
N ILE A 160 27.08 -22.74 1.25
CA ILE A 160 27.11 -22.26 -0.13
C ILE A 160 26.01 -23.02 -0.88
N ALA A 161 25.05 -22.31 -1.45
CA ALA A 161 24.09 -22.91 -2.36
C ALA A 161 24.69 -23.01 -3.77
N MET A 162 24.30 -24.07 -4.49
CA MET A 162 24.70 -24.37 -5.86
C MET A 162 23.45 -24.45 -6.74
N ASP A 163 23.52 -23.85 -7.93
CA ASP A 163 22.54 -23.96 -9.00
C ASP A 163 23.29 -24.46 -10.25
N PRO A 164 23.10 -25.73 -10.67
CA PRO A 164 23.77 -26.30 -11.85
C PRO A 164 23.33 -25.72 -13.20
N GLY A 165 22.32 -24.86 -13.24
CA GLY A 165 21.65 -24.46 -14.47
C GLY A 165 20.77 -25.57 -15.08
N PRO A 166 20.13 -25.31 -16.23
CA PRO A 166 19.24 -26.26 -16.88
C PRO A 166 20.00 -27.51 -17.38
N PRO A 167 19.46 -28.73 -17.16
CA PRO A 167 20.11 -29.96 -17.58
C PRO A 167 20.30 -30.02 -19.10
N ASN A 168 21.46 -30.50 -19.54
CA ASN A 168 21.87 -30.59 -20.95
C ASN A 168 21.88 -29.24 -21.70
N ALA A 169 22.26 -28.15 -21.02
CA ALA A 169 22.54 -26.89 -21.69
C ALA A 169 23.56 -27.08 -22.84
N LYS A 170 23.16 -26.72 -24.06
CA LYS A 170 24.06 -26.78 -25.23
C LYS A 170 25.26 -25.87 -24.99
N HIS A 171 26.47 -26.38 -25.26
CA HIS A 171 27.73 -25.67 -25.01
C HIS A 171 28.03 -25.37 -23.54
N ALA A 172 27.55 -26.21 -22.61
CA ALA A 172 28.02 -26.17 -21.23
C ALA A 172 29.46 -26.69 -21.14
N GLU A 173 30.41 -25.79 -20.88
CA GLU A 173 31.84 -26.13 -20.77
C GLU A 173 32.22 -26.41 -19.31
N ALA A 174 32.99 -27.47 -19.07
CA ALA A 174 33.44 -27.85 -17.73
C ALA A 174 34.32 -26.74 -17.12
N LYS A 175 33.97 -26.28 -15.92
CA LYS A 175 34.62 -25.13 -15.28
C LYS A 175 34.98 -25.42 -13.83
N THR A 176 36.13 -24.94 -13.39
CA THR A 176 36.65 -25.11 -12.02
C THR A 176 36.87 -23.78 -11.27
N SER A 177 36.67 -22.65 -11.93
CA SER A 177 36.77 -21.31 -11.34
C SER A 177 35.46 -20.53 -11.54
N PHE A 178 34.91 -20.04 -10.44
CA PHE A 178 33.58 -19.44 -10.37
C PHE A 178 33.60 -18.08 -9.69
N VAL A 179 32.72 -17.19 -10.13
CA VAL A 179 32.37 -15.99 -9.39
C VAL A 179 31.08 -16.30 -8.64
N GLY A 180 31.11 -16.16 -7.33
CA GLY A 180 29.96 -16.30 -6.45
C GLY A 180 29.08 -15.05 -6.49
N LEU A 181 27.79 -15.25 -6.29
CA LEU A 181 26.80 -14.18 -6.16
C LEU A 181 26.62 -13.89 -4.67
N GLU A 182 26.59 -12.60 -4.28
CA GLU A 182 26.33 -12.20 -2.89
C GLU A 182 24.85 -12.33 -2.49
N THR A 183 23.95 -12.34 -3.47
CA THR A 183 22.51 -12.60 -3.29
C THR A 183 22.08 -13.84 -4.06
N PRO A 184 21.02 -14.56 -3.61
CA PRO A 184 20.44 -15.65 -4.36
C PRO A 184 20.03 -15.20 -5.77
N PRO A 185 20.29 -15.99 -6.82
CA PRO A 185 19.85 -15.65 -8.16
C PRO A 185 18.32 -15.68 -8.22
N GLY A 186 17.70 -14.54 -8.52
CA GLY A 186 16.24 -14.38 -8.57
C GLY A 186 15.48 -15.30 -9.54
N ARG A 187 16.20 -16.05 -10.39
CA ARG A 187 15.67 -17.25 -11.03
C ARG A 187 16.65 -18.41 -10.82
N ARG A 188 16.25 -19.37 -10.00
CA ARG A 188 16.86 -20.70 -9.96
C ARG A 188 16.31 -21.58 -11.08
N TRP A 189 17.10 -22.52 -11.60
CA TRP A 189 16.67 -23.42 -12.69
C TRP A 189 15.51 -24.35 -12.28
N ASP A 190 15.45 -24.75 -11.00
CA ASP A 190 14.42 -25.63 -10.43
C ASP A 190 13.07 -24.92 -10.23
N GLN A 191 13.02 -23.60 -10.35
CA GLN A 191 11.80 -22.81 -10.22
C GLN A 191 11.31 -22.34 -11.61
N PRO A 192 10.36 -23.06 -12.25
CA PRO A 192 9.79 -22.61 -13.49
C PRO A 192 8.90 -21.38 -13.26
N GLY A 193 9.07 -20.33 -14.08
CA GLY A 193 8.35 -19.07 -13.97
C GLY A 193 8.73 -18.11 -15.09
N THR A 194 8.23 -16.89 -15.00
CA THR A 194 8.42 -15.82 -16.00
C THR A 194 8.85 -14.53 -15.31
N ASN A 195 9.77 -13.78 -15.94
CA ASN A 195 10.17 -12.46 -15.46
C ASN A 195 9.26 -11.39 -16.07
N PHE A 196 9.00 -10.34 -15.31
CA PHE A 196 8.31 -9.13 -15.77
C PHE A 196 8.99 -7.90 -15.18
N TRP A 197 8.72 -6.74 -15.76
CA TRP A 197 9.21 -5.45 -15.26
C TRP A 197 8.06 -4.62 -14.70
N VAL A 198 8.33 -3.94 -13.60
CA VAL A 198 7.38 -3.08 -12.91
C VAL A 198 8.02 -1.69 -12.79
N MET A 199 7.42 -0.73 -13.46
CA MET A 199 7.90 0.64 -13.58
C MET A 199 7.20 1.51 -12.53
N THR A 200 7.99 2.27 -11.76
CA THR A 200 7.50 3.10 -10.64
C THR A 200 8.24 4.44 -10.57
N PRO A 201 7.59 5.57 -10.23
CA PRO A 201 8.29 6.83 -9.98
C PRO A 201 9.17 6.79 -8.71
N SER A 202 8.91 5.88 -7.78
CA SER A 202 9.74 5.64 -6.58
C SER A 202 9.53 4.23 -6.02
N LEU A 203 10.52 3.68 -5.32
CA LEU A 203 10.38 2.35 -4.68
C LEU A 203 9.31 2.32 -3.57
N GLY A 204 8.96 3.47 -2.99
CA GLY A 204 7.99 3.55 -1.89
C GLY A 204 8.33 2.59 -0.75
N ALA A 205 7.37 1.76 -0.35
CA ALA A 205 7.55 0.77 0.72
C ALA A 205 8.47 -0.41 0.34
N LEU A 206 8.85 -0.57 -0.93
CA LEU A 206 9.87 -1.56 -1.34
C LEU A 206 11.29 -1.11 -0.97
N GLY A 207 11.49 0.15 -0.58
CA GLY A 207 12.83 0.74 -0.40
C GLY A 207 13.67 0.15 0.73
N GLY A 208 13.10 -0.64 1.65
CA GLY A 208 13.84 -1.24 2.77
C GLY A 208 14.64 -2.50 2.38
N SER A 209 14.11 -3.33 1.48
CA SER A 209 14.76 -4.55 0.96
C SER A 209 14.06 -5.00 -0.32
N PRO A 210 14.28 -4.30 -1.46
CA PRO A 210 13.50 -4.58 -2.67
C PRO A 210 13.79 -5.98 -3.21
N SER A 211 15.04 -6.46 -3.20
CA SER A 211 15.36 -7.85 -3.55
C SER A 211 14.81 -8.81 -2.48
N GLY A 212 14.08 -9.83 -2.90
CA GLY A 212 13.39 -10.80 -2.04
C GLY A 212 12.00 -10.36 -1.56
N ALA A 213 11.54 -9.15 -1.88
CA ALA A 213 10.20 -8.72 -1.51
C ALA A 213 9.12 -9.60 -2.21
N PRO A 214 8.09 -10.07 -1.50
CA PRO A 214 7.09 -10.99 -2.05
C PRO A 214 6.20 -10.35 -3.13
N VAL A 215 5.87 -11.14 -4.15
CA VAL A 215 4.88 -10.78 -5.17
C VAL A 215 3.59 -11.56 -4.93
N PHE A 216 2.47 -10.86 -4.81
CA PHE A 216 1.17 -11.40 -4.45
C PHE A 216 0.16 -11.41 -5.61
N TYR A 217 -0.68 -12.45 -5.66
CA TYR A 217 -1.89 -12.48 -6.47
C TYR A 217 -3.04 -13.02 -5.61
N ARG A 218 -4.05 -12.19 -5.32
CA ARG A 218 -5.14 -12.52 -4.38
C ARG A 218 -4.60 -13.09 -3.07
N ASP A 219 -3.72 -12.31 -2.43
CA ASP A 219 -3.08 -12.60 -1.12
C ASP A 219 -2.14 -13.82 -1.09
N LEU A 220 -2.05 -14.60 -2.18
CA LEU A 220 -1.09 -15.70 -2.32
C LEU A 220 0.27 -15.18 -2.79
N ASN A 221 1.35 -15.56 -2.09
CA ASN A 221 2.71 -15.32 -2.55
C ASN A 221 3.03 -16.21 -3.77
N VAL A 222 3.10 -15.58 -4.94
CA VAL A 222 3.29 -16.23 -6.25
C VAL A 222 4.66 -15.95 -6.87
N GLY A 223 5.45 -15.06 -6.28
CA GLY A 223 6.71 -14.62 -6.85
C GLY A 223 7.56 -13.80 -5.88
N GLU A 224 8.63 -13.22 -6.39
CA GLU A 224 9.53 -12.34 -5.65
C GLU A 224 10.10 -11.24 -6.55
N VAL A 225 10.49 -10.13 -5.94
CA VAL A 225 11.22 -9.04 -6.59
C VAL A 225 12.70 -9.42 -6.64
N LEU A 226 13.32 -9.34 -7.82
CA LEU A 226 14.71 -9.74 -8.01
C LEU A 226 15.67 -8.60 -7.68
N GLY A 227 15.27 -7.38 -8.03
CA GLY A 227 16.04 -6.16 -7.85
C GLY A 227 15.44 -5.02 -8.64
N TYR A 228 16.17 -3.93 -8.75
CA TYR A 228 15.76 -2.73 -9.46
C TYR A 228 16.95 -2.11 -10.20
N THR A 229 16.67 -1.39 -11.27
CA THR A 229 17.62 -0.49 -11.92
C THR A 229 17.13 0.95 -11.85
N THR A 230 18.07 1.85 -11.57
CA THR A 230 17.85 3.30 -11.53
C THR A 230 18.25 3.92 -12.86
N PRO A 231 17.53 4.93 -13.37
CA PRO A 231 17.99 5.72 -14.52
C PRO A 231 19.40 6.27 -14.27
N ASN A 232 20.28 6.17 -15.28
CA ASN A 232 21.70 6.57 -15.15
C ASN A 232 21.89 8.08 -14.88
N ASP A 233 20.91 8.90 -15.24
CA ASP A 233 20.84 10.34 -15.01
C ASP A 233 20.11 10.72 -13.72
N GLY A 234 19.53 9.74 -13.01
CA GLY A 234 18.66 9.96 -11.85
C GLY A 234 17.29 10.58 -12.18
N ILE A 235 16.93 10.75 -13.47
CA ILE A 235 15.72 11.43 -13.91
C ILE A 235 14.85 10.45 -14.71
N GLY A 236 13.93 9.78 -14.01
CA GLY A 236 12.96 8.89 -14.65
C GLY A 236 12.37 7.88 -13.68
N PRO A 237 11.48 7.02 -14.18
CA PRO A 237 10.93 5.93 -13.37
C PRO A 237 11.99 4.84 -13.15
N MET A 238 11.97 4.27 -11.94
CA MET A 238 12.75 3.09 -11.59
C MET A 238 12.10 1.84 -12.18
N MET A 239 12.93 0.92 -12.66
CA MET A 239 12.50 -0.35 -13.26
C MET A 239 12.81 -1.49 -12.30
N VAL A 240 11.78 -2.06 -11.69
CA VAL A 240 11.85 -3.17 -10.74
C VAL A 240 11.63 -4.48 -11.48
N GLN A 241 12.56 -5.43 -11.40
CA GLN A 241 12.38 -6.75 -12.01
C GLN A 241 11.67 -7.68 -11.03
N ILE A 242 10.62 -8.34 -11.49
CA ILE A 242 9.88 -9.34 -10.72
C ILE A 242 9.93 -10.70 -11.39
N PHE A 243 9.90 -11.77 -10.60
CA PHE A 243 9.74 -13.15 -11.05
C PHE A 243 8.45 -13.71 -10.50
N VAL A 244 7.64 -14.34 -11.36
CA VAL A 244 6.39 -14.99 -10.98
C VAL A 244 6.45 -16.48 -11.36
N ARG A 245 6.21 -17.35 -10.39
CA ARG A 245 6.32 -18.81 -10.52
C ARG A 245 5.17 -19.36 -11.36
N LYS A 246 5.41 -20.44 -12.11
CA LYS A 246 4.35 -21.22 -12.75
C LYS A 246 3.51 -21.92 -11.66
N PRO A 247 2.19 -22.06 -11.85
CA PRO A 247 1.39 -21.67 -13.02
C PRO A 247 0.88 -20.21 -12.99
N TYR A 248 1.27 -19.40 -11.99
CA TYR A 248 0.69 -18.08 -11.70
C TYR A 248 1.13 -16.97 -12.69
N ASP A 249 2.24 -17.17 -13.39
CA ASP A 249 2.72 -16.28 -14.45
C ASP A 249 1.65 -15.95 -15.50
N ARG A 250 0.78 -16.90 -15.84
CA ARG A 250 -0.37 -16.70 -16.75
C ARG A 250 -1.42 -15.69 -16.27
N TYR A 251 -1.37 -15.26 -15.01
CA TYR A 251 -2.32 -14.31 -14.44
C TYR A 251 -1.88 -12.85 -14.64
N LEU A 252 -0.60 -12.60 -14.92
CA LEU A 252 -0.21 -11.35 -15.57
C LEU A 252 -0.62 -11.42 -17.05
N ARG A 253 -1.53 -10.54 -17.42
CA ARG A 253 -2.06 -10.41 -18.78
C ARG A 253 -1.81 -9.01 -19.30
N VAL A 254 -1.94 -8.81 -20.61
CA VAL A 254 -1.80 -7.49 -21.22
C VAL A 254 -2.81 -6.51 -20.58
N GLY A 255 -2.30 -5.48 -19.92
CA GLY A 255 -3.10 -4.50 -19.17
C GLY A 255 -3.39 -4.84 -17.70
N SER A 256 -2.82 -5.93 -17.16
CA SER A 256 -2.73 -6.15 -15.71
C SER A 256 -2.13 -4.93 -15.01
N ARG A 257 -2.48 -4.75 -13.73
CA ARG A 257 -2.00 -3.64 -12.91
C ARG A 257 -1.33 -4.18 -11.68
N CYS A 258 -0.18 -3.62 -11.34
CA CYS A 258 0.55 -3.92 -10.12
C CYS A 258 0.35 -2.76 -9.13
N TRP A 259 0.20 -3.04 -7.86
CA TRP A 259 0.19 -2.03 -6.81
C TRP A 259 1.08 -2.43 -5.65
N ASN A 260 1.48 -1.45 -4.87
CA ASN A 260 2.19 -1.67 -3.64
C ASN A 260 1.25 -2.36 -2.63
N ALA A 261 1.60 -3.58 -2.21
CA ALA A 261 0.83 -4.36 -1.24
C ALA A 261 1.11 -3.94 0.22
N SER A 262 2.05 -3.00 0.40
CA SER A 262 2.49 -2.52 1.70
C SER A 262 1.84 -1.19 2.03
N GLY A 263 0.80 -1.27 2.84
CA GLY A 263 0.09 -0.11 3.35
C GLY A 263 -1.00 -0.53 4.31
N VAL A 264 -1.50 0.44 5.06
CA VAL A 264 -2.75 0.33 5.80
C VAL A 264 -3.73 1.26 5.09
N GLU A 265 -4.65 0.72 4.29
CA GLU A 265 -5.67 1.54 3.65
C GLU A 265 -6.78 1.82 4.66
N VAL A 266 -6.82 3.07 5.12
CA VAL A 266 -7.84 3.57 6.05
C VAL A 266 -8.89 4.32 5.26
N GLY A 267 -10.04 3.68 5.02
CA GLY A 267 -11.18 4.29 4.36
C GLY A 267 -12.30 4.60 5.35
N PHE A 268 -12.98 5.73 5.19
CA PHE A 268 -14.30 5.96 5.79
C PHE A 268 -15.36 5.81 4.70
N SER A 269 -16.39 5.00 4.96
CA SER A 269 -17.39 4.64 3.95
C SER A 269 -18.77 4.55 4.60
N GLY A 270 -19.64 5.53 4.31
CA GLY A 270 -21.01 5.56 4.84
C GLY A 270 -21.11 5.65 6.36
N GLY A 271 -20.16 6.33 7.02
CA GLY A 271 -20.08 6.42 8.48
C GLY A 271 -19.38 5.26 9.19
N ALA A 272 -19.00 4.20 8.46
CA ALA A 272 -18.20 3.10 9.00
C ALA A 272 -16.70 3.27 8.68
N PHE A 273 -15.86 2.97 9.67
CA PHE A 273 -14.41 2.83 9.51
C PHE A 273 -14.09 1.50 8.82
N LYS A 274 -13.37 1.55 7.69
CA LYS A 274 -12.84 0.38 6.98
C LYS A 274 -11.32 0.41 7.06
N LEU A 275 -10.78 -0.58 7.75
CA LEU A 275 -9.34 -0.85 7.79
C LEU A 275 -9.07 -2.03 6.85
N GLN A 276 -8.42 -1.78 5.71
CA GLN A 276 -8.00 -2.84 4.80
C GLN A 276 -6.50 -3.07 4.97
N LEU A 277 -6.16 -4.32 5.34
CA LEU A 277 -4.80 -4.82 5.51
C LEU A 277 -4.62 -5.93 4.48
N GLU A 278 -3.87 -5.68 3.39
CA GLU A 278 -3.67 -6.69 2.33
C GLU A 278 -2.84 -7.87 2.84
N SER A 279 -1.72 -7.60 3.52
CA SER A 279 -0.89 -8.64 4.13
C SER A 279 -0.04 -8.10 5.28
N LEU A 280 -0.07 -8.79 6.42
CA LEU A 280 0.80 -8.48 7.57
C LEU A 280 2.28 -8.68 7.23
N GLN A 281 2.61 -9.61 6.32
CA GLN A 281 3.98 -9.78 5.82
C GLN A 281 4.38 -8.58 4.95
N ALA A 282 3.53 -8.17 4.01
CA ALA A 282 3.81 -7.01 3.15
C ALA A 282 3.95 -5.70 3.96
N LEU A 283 3.19 -5.53 5.04
CA LEU A 283 3.30 -4.38 5.94
C LEU A 283 4.70 -4.24 6.58
N LEU A 284 5.41 -5.35 6.78
CA LEU A 284 6.73 -5.39 7.42
C LEU A 284 7.91 -5.44 6.42
N SER A 285 7.76 -6.14 5.28
CA SER A 285 8.86 -6.41 4.34
C SER A 285 8.84 -5.59 3.05
N GLY A 286 7.75 -4.87 2.73
CA GLY A 286 7.48 -4.49 1.34
C GLY A 286 6.76 -5.63 0.59
N GLY A 287 6.09 -5.30 -0.52
CA GLY A 287 5.47 -6.29 -1.41
C GLY A 287 4.78 -5.67 -2.63
N ILE A 288 4.67 -6.43 -3.71
CA ILE A 288 3.95 -6.03 -4.92
C ILE A 288 2.77 -6.98 -5.13
N ALA A 289 1.55 -6.47 -5.13
CA ALA A 289 0.38 -7.23 -5.55
C ALA A 289 0.06 -6.93 -7.02
N PHE A 290 -0.54 -7.88 -7.73
CA PHE A 290 -1.07 -7.63 -9.06
C PHE A 290 -2.46 -8.22 -9.28
N GLY A 291 -3.21 -7.60 -10.18
CA GLY A 291 -4.58 -7.96 -10.52
C GLY A 291 -4.76 -8.34 -11.99
N PRO A 292 -5.92 -8.93 -12.33
CA PRO A 292 -6.33 -9.09 -13.72
C PRO A 292 -6.43 -7.71 -14.40
N PRO A 293 -6.32 -7.64 -15.73
CA PRO A 293 -6.50 -6.39 -16.46
C PRO A 293 -7.89 -5.83 -16.19
N VAL A 294 -7.94 -4.52 -15.96
CA VAL A 294 -9.17 -3.80 -15.64
C VAL A 294 -9.95 -3.45 -16.92
N MET A 295 -9.90 -4.35 -17.91
CA MET A 295 -10.70 -4.32 -19.14
C MET A 295 -11.91 -5.22 -18.93
N GLU A 296 -13.05 -4.58 -18.73
CA GLU A 296 -14.32 -5.22 -18.39
C GLU A 296 -15.03 -5.73 -19.65
N ASP A 297 -14.40 -6.69 -20.35
CA ASP A 297 -15.11 -7.54 -21.31
C ASP A 297 -15.57 -8.81 -20.60
N SER A 298 -16.71 -8.69 -19.92
CA SER A 298 -17.41 -9.82 -19.30
C SER A 298 -18.09 -10.76 -20.30
N LEU A 299 -17.87 -10.60 -21.62
CA LEU A 299 -18.47 -11.43 -22.67
C LEU A 299 -17.47 -12.36 -23.37
N THR A 300 -16.16 -12.17 -23.25
CA THR A 300 -15.14 -13.11 -23.79
C THR A 300 -14.41 -13.96 -22.74
N GLY A 301 -14.62 -13.71 -21.44
CA GLY A 301 -14.22 -14.60 -20.32
C GLY A 301 -12.71 -14.79 -20.09
N ASN A 302 -11.85 -14.33 -21.00
CA ASN A 302 -10.43 -14.67 -21.02
C ASN A 302 -9.51 -13.59 -20.44
N GLY A 303 -10.00 -12.36 -20.24
CA GLY A 303 -9.21 -11.27 -19.62
C GLY A 303 -7.97 -10.87 -20.42
N GLY A 304 -8.01 -10.91 -21.76
CA GLY A 304 -6.87 -10.60 -22.62
C GLY A 304 -5.84 -11.74 -22.72
N ALA A 305 -4.79 -11.56 -23.53
CA ALA A 305 -3.70 -12.54 -23.64
C ALA A 305 -2.80 -12.51 -22.39
N PRO A 306 -2.22 -13.64 -21.96
CA PRO A 306 -1.07 -13.65 -21.03
C PRO A 306 0.03 -12.73 -21.55
N ALA A 307 0.70 -12.03 -20.64
CA ALA A 307 1.79 -11.14 -21.01
C ALA A 307 3.02 -11.95 -21.42
N GLU A 308 3.76 -11.45 -22.41
CA GLU A 308 5.02 -12.07 -22.83
C GLU A 308 6.11 -11.84 -21.76
N PRO A 309 7.12 -12.72 -21.68
CA PRO A 309 8.27 -12.51 -20.80
C PRO A 309 8.87 -11.12 -20.96
N ASP A 310 9.29 -10.52 -19.85
CA ASP A 310 9.88 -9.19 -19.77
C ASP A 310 8.94 -8.04 -20.22
N SER A 311 7.62 -8.28 -20.26
CA SER A 311 6.61 -7.21 -20.36
C SER A 311 6.70 -6.21 -19.21
N VAL A 312 6.42 -4.93 -19.50
CA VAL A 312 6.47 -3.81 -18.54
C VAL A 312 5.07 -3.43 -18.04
N PHE A 313 4.93 -3.30 -16.72
CA PHE A 313 3.72 -2.88 -16.02
C PHE A 313 3.96 -1.63 -15.18
N TRP A 314 2.91 -0.93 -14.78
CA TRP A 314 3.00 0.19 -13.84
C TRP A 314 2.75 -0.28 -12.39
N LEU A 315 3.50 0.28 -11.44
CA LEU A 315 3.21 0.18 -10.01
C LEU A 315 2.36 1.38 -9.57
N TYR A 316 1.19 1.09 -9.00
CA TYR A 316 0.34 2.07 -8.32
C TYR A 316 0.61 2.08 -6.81
N ASN A 317 0.28 3.17 -6.11
CA ASN A 317 0.51 3.26 -4.66
C ASN A 317 -0.43 2.36 -3.84
N SER A 318 -1.60 2.03 -4.38
CA SER A 318 -2.64 1.20 -3.76
C SER A 318 -3.49 0.47 -4.81
N GLU A 319 -4.27 -0.52 -4.37
CA GLU A 319 -5.28 -1.15 -5.21
C GLU A 319 -6.35 -0.14 -5.67
N SER A 320 -6.70 0.83 -4.82
CA SER A 320 -7.66 1.90 -5.14
C SER A 320 -7.15 2.84 -6.25
N ASP A 321 -5.86 3.18 -6.27
CA ASP A 321 -5.20 3.90 -7.38
C ASP A 321 -5.16 3.04 -8.66
N ALA A 322 -4.83 1.75 -8.53
CA ALA A 322 -4.86 0.81 -9.64
C ALA A 322 -6.28 0.65 -10.23
N LYS A 323 -7.33 0.77 -9.40
CA LYS A 323 -8.74 0.72 -9.84
C LYS A 323 -9.23 2.05 -10.41
N SER A 324 -8.85 3.20 -9.85
CA SER A 324 -9.32 4.53 -10.30
C SER A 324 -8.88 4.86 -11.74
N THR A 325 -7.73 4.33 -12.17
CA THR A 325 -7.26 4.40 -13.57
C THR A 325 -8.03 3.50 -14.54
N ARG A 326 -9.12 2.83 -14.12
CA ARG A 326 -10.09 2.15 -15.01
C ARG A 326 -10.64 3.11 -16.07
N TYR A 327 -10.85 4.37 -15.69
CA TYR A 327 -11.41 5.41 -16.57
C TYR A 327 -10.28 6.15 -17.29
N LYS A 328 -10.03 5.75 -18.55
CA LYS A 328 -9.07 6.44 -19.45
C LYS A 328 -9.54 7.84 -19.83
N GLU A 329 -10.85 8.03 -19.92
CA GLU A 329 -11.45 9.31 -20.29
C GLU A 329 -11.68 10.16 -19.03
N ARG A 330 -11.01 11.32 -18.99
CA ARG A 330 -11.13 12.30 -17.92
C ARG A 330 -11.48 13.65 -18.52
N ILE A 331 -12.61 14.21 -18.11
CA ILE A 331 -12.95 15.59 -18.46
C ILE A 331 -12.40 16.49 -17.35
N LYS A 332 -11.40 17.30 -17.69
CA LYS A 332 -10.89 18.34 -16.80
C LYS A 332 -11.94 19.42 -16.61
N VAL A 333 -12.34 19.64 -15.36
CA VAL A 333 -13.25 20.71 -14.99
C VAL A 333 -12.72 21.45 -13.78
N VAL A 334 -13.04 22.72 -13.66
CA VAL A 334 -12.58 23.58 -12.56
C VAL A 334 -13.78 24.33 -11.98
N THR A 335 -13.80 24.52 -10.67
CA THR A 335 -14.74 25.46 -10.03
C THR A 335 -14.00 26.45 -9.16
N TYR A 336 -14.67 27.56 -8.89
CA TYR A 336 -14.21 28.65 -8.08
C TYR A 336 -15.25 28.93 -7.00
N VAL A 337 -14.79 28.98 -5.75
CA VAL A 337 -15.66 29.30 -4.60
C VAL A 337 -15.03 30.39 -3.74
N ASP A 338 -15.86 31.33 -3.32
CA ASP A 338 -15.49 32.43 -2.41
C ASP A 338 -15.67 32.05 -0.91
N SER A 339 -16.13 30.83 -0.64
CA SER A 339 -16.40 30.30 0.70
C SER A 339 -15.28 29.38 1.21
N SER A 340 -15.23 29.15 2.52
CA SER A 340 -14.36 28.11 3.10
C SER A 340 -14.68 26.75 2.49
N VAL A 341 -13.63 26.01 2.11
CA VAL A 341 -13.73 24.67 1.53
C VAL A 341 -13.59 23.54 2.57
N GLY A 342 -13.43 23.89 3.85
CA GLY A 342 -13.33 22.92 4.93
C GLY A 342 -12.14 21.95 4.78
N SER A 343 -12.45 20.65 4.74
CA SER A 343 -11.49 19.53 4.66
C SER A 343 -11.14 19.10 3.24
N LEU A 344 -11.57 19.85 2.21
CA LEU A 344 -11.48 19.44 0.81
C LEU A 344 -10.03 19.34 0.35
N ALA A 345 -9.65 18.18 -0.17
CA ALA A 345 -8.27 17.87 -0.55
C ALA A 345 -8.20 17.15 -1.91
N LYS A 346 -6.98 16.95 -2.41
CA LYS A 346 -6.72 16.06 -3.54
C LYS A 346 -7.20 14.64 -3.19
N GLY A 347 -8.00 14.04 -4.07
CA GLY A 347 -8.66 12.75 -3.86
C GLY A 347 -10.10 12.86 -3.35
N SER A 348 -10.55 14.01 -2.83
CA SER A 348 -11.93 14.20 -2.38
C SER A 348 -12.93 13.90 -3.51
N VAL A 349 -14.08 13.31 -3.13
CA VAL A 349 -15.10 12.85 -4.07
C VAL A 349 -15.77 14.02 -4.80
N VAL A 350 -15.93 13.89 -6.11
CA VAL A 350 -16.89 14.68 -6.89
C VAL A 350 -18.12 13.82 -7.13
N SER A 351 -19.27 14.30 -6.65
CA SER A 351 -20.53 13.58 -6.67
C SER A 351 -21.62 14.35 -7.43
N MET A 352 -22.59 13.61 -7.98
CA MET A 352 -23.83 14.16 -8.52
C MET A 352 -24.97 13.27 -8.01
N PHE A 353 -25.97 13.87 -7.36
CA PHE A 353 -27.06 13.15 -6.69
C PHE A 353 -26.58 12.03 -5.73
N GLY A 354 -25.43 12.21 -5.08
CA GLY A 354 -24.82 11.22 -4.18
C GLY A 354 -24.02 10.11 -4.85
N VAL A 355 -24.02 10.02 -6.18
CA VAL A 355 -23.19 9.07 -6.94
C VAL A 355 -21.83 9.70 -7.24
N GLN A 356 -20.73 8.99 -7.01
CA GLN A 356 -19.39 9.45 -7.38
C GLN A 356 -19.23 9.47 -8.91
N ILE A 357 -18.92 10.64 -9.45
CA ILE A 357 -18.72 10.89 -10.89
C ILE A 357 -17.30 11.37 -11.23
N GLY A 358 -16.45 11.58 -10.23
CA GLY A 358 -15.09 12.04 -10.40
C GLY A 358 -14.34 12.21 -9.07
N VAL A 359 -13.18 12.86 -9.16
CA VAL A 359 -12.30 13.17 -8.03
C VAL A 359 -11.70 14.57 -8.16
N VAL A 360 -11.43 15.22 -7.03
CA VAL A 360 -10.69 16.48 -6.94
C VAL A 360 -9.20 16.19 -7.21
N SER A 361 -8.61 16.82 -8.21
CA SER A 361 -7.20 16.64 -8.57
C SER A 361 -6.26 17.61 -7.85
N ASN A 362 -6.75 18.81 -7.52
CA ASN A 362 -5.99 19.86 -6.84
C ASN A 362 -6.93 20.86 -6.14
N VAL A 363 -6.47 21.46 -5.05
CA VAL A 363 -7.16 22.56 -4.36
C VAL A 363 -6.11 23.63 -4.05
N ALA A 364 -6.29 24.84 -4.56
CA ALA A 364 -5.34 25.93 -4.41
C ALA A 364 -6.03 27.27 -4.11
N LEU A 365 -5.35 28.15 -3.38
CA LEU A 365 -5.78 29.52 -3.21
C LEU A 365 -5.38 30.33 -4.45
N ASP A 366 -6.38 30.88 -5.15
CA ASP A 366 -6.21 31.76 -6.30
C ASP A 366 -6.27 33.22 -5.84
N LEU A 367 -5.12 33.88 -5.84
CA LEU A 367 -4.94 35.27 -5.44
C LEU A 367 -5.20 36.19 -6.63
N CYS A 368 -6.47 36.48 -6.89
CA CYS A 368 -6.86 37.40 -7.95
C CYS A 368 -6.44 38.84 -7.61
N ALA A 369 -5.56 39.42 -8.44
CA ALA A 369 -5.24 40.85 -8.37
C ALA A 369 -6.47 41.72 -8.74
N ASP A 370 -6.84 41.74 -10.03
CA ASP A 370 -7.92 42.57 -10.57
C ASP A 370 -9.02 41.78 -11.30
N THR A 371 -8.81 40.48 -11.54
CA THR A 371 -9.65 39.67 -12.44
C THR A 371 -10.91 39.08 -11.77
N CYS A 372 -11.07 39.24 -10.45
CA CYS A 372 -12.13 38.60 -9.67
C CYS A 372 -12.81 39.60 -8.73
N LYS A 373 -14.04 39.26 -8.32
CA LYS A 373 -14.86 40.12 -7.46
C LYS A 373 -14.30 40.27 -6.03
N ASN A 374 -13.54 39.27 -5.58
CA ASN A 374 -12.81 39.23 -4.31
C ASN A 374 -11.31 39.08 -4.60
N LYS A 375 -10.46 39.61 -3.70
CA LYS A 375 -8.98 39.56 -3.82
C LYS A 375 -8.38 38.16 -3.67
N ALA A 376 -9.18 37.18 -3.28
CA ALA A 376 -8.81 35.78 -3.19
C ALA A 376 -10.07 34.92 -3.34
N ARG A 377 -9.92 33.74 -3.95
CA ARG A 377 -10.94 32.69 -4.07
C ARG A 377 -10.24 31.32 -4.05
N VAL A 378 -10.97 30.24 -3.80
CA VAL A 378 -10.38 28.89 -3.90
C VAL A 378 -10.64 28.33 -5.30
N ARG A 379 -9.57 27.91 -5.99
CA ARG A 379 -9.62 27.19 -7.27
C ARG A 379 -9.54 25.69 -7.00
N ILE A 380 -10.54 24.96 -7.46
CA ILE A 380 -10.70 23.52 -7.23
C ILE A 380 -10.67 22.84 -8.59
N GLU A 381 -9.59 22.10 -8.88
CA GLU A 381 -9.49 21.28 -10.08
C GLU A 381 -10.10 19.91 -9.84
N MET A 382 -10.82 19.41 -10.85
CA MET A 382 -11.51 18.13 -10.79
C MET A 382 -11.32 17.36 -12.10
N MET A 383 -11.31 16.04 -11.97
CA MET A 383 -11.37 15.11 -13.08
C MET A 383 -12.70 14.37 -13.00
N LEU A 384 -13.62 14.70 -13.90
CA LEU A 384 -14.83 13.87 -14.08
C LEU A 384 -14.44 12.62 -14.86
N GLU A 385 -15.01 11.49 -14.47
CA GLU A 385 -14.73 10.16 -15.01
C GLU A 385 -16.05 9.57 -15.57
N PRO A 386 -16.47 9.94 -16.80
CA PRO A 386 -17.82 9.63 -17.31
C PRO A 386 -18.16 8.14 -17.32
N GLY A 387 -17.15 7.28 -17.50
CA GLY A 387 -17.28 5.82 -17.43
C GLY A 387 -17.74 5.27 -16.07
N ARG A 388 -17.83 6.08 -15.00
CA ARG A 388 -18.50 5.70 -13.74
C ARG A 388 -20.02 5.65 -13.83
N VAL A 389 -20.60 6.41 -14.76
CA VAL A 389 -22.07 6.64 -14.84
C VAL A 389 -22.64 6.16 -16.18
N ALA A 390 -21.83 6.16 -17.24
CA ALA A 390 -22.19 5.56 -18.51
C ALA A 390 -22.50 4.06 -18.32
N LYS A 391 -23.70 3.63 -18.72
CA LYS A 391 -24.00 2.19 -18.85
C LYS A 391 -23.03 1.59 -19.87
N VAL A 392 -22.41 0.48 -19.46
CA VAL A 392 -21.43 -0.33 -20.20
C VAL A 392 -21.61 -0.26 -21.73
N GLY A 393 -20.65 0.38 -22.37
CA GLY A 393 -20.52 0.53 -23.82
C GLY A 393 -19.17 1.19 -24.11
N VAL A 394 -18.45 0.71 -25.13
CA VAL A 394 -17.11 1.19 -25.46
C VAL A 394 -17.16 2.69 -25.76
N LEU A 395 -16.53 3.50 -24.91
CA LEU A 395 -16.31 4.91 -25.21
C LEU A 395 -15.11 5.01 -26.15
N ASN A 396 -15.38 5.43 -27.38
CA ASN A 396 -14.37 5.83 -28.35
C ASN A 396 -14.08 7.33 -28.19
N GLN A 397 -13.04 7.84 -28.86
CA GLN A 397 -12.73 9.26 -28.88
C GLN A 397 -13.89 10.15 -29.42
N SER A 398 -14.78 9.57 -30.23
CA SER A 398 -16.05 10.19 -30.67
C SER A 398 -17.08 10.38 -29.55
N ASP A 399 -16.98 9.62 -28.47
CA ASP A 399 -17.89 9.67 -27.33
C ASP A 399 -17.40 10.65 -26.27
N ILE A 400 -16.10 10.96 -26.20
CA ILE A 400 -15.58 12.08 -25.38
C ILE A 400 -16.27 13.40 -25.76
N GLU A 401 -16.40 13.69 -27.06
CA GLU A 401 -17.09 14.91 -27.51
C GLU A 401 -18.59 14.89 -27.22
N LYS A 402 -19.24 13.71 -27.22
CA LYS A 402 -20.64 13.57 -26.76
C LYS A 402 -20.78 13.79 -25.25
N HIS A 403 -19.87 13.24 -24.44
CA HIS A 403 -19.88 13.43 -22.98
C HIS A 403 -19.56 14.87 -22.59
N LYS A 404 -18.66 15.54 -23.31
CA LYS A 404 -18.50 16.99 -23.24
C LYS A 404 -19.81 17.68 -23.59
N ALA A 405 -20.43 17.40 -24.73
CA ALA A 405 -21.69 18.01 -25.14
C ALA A 405 -22.80 17.87 -24.07
N HIS A 406 -22.96 16.68 -23.47
CA HIS A 406 -23.89 16.47 -22.36
C HIS A 406 -23.55 17.32 -21.13
N LEU A 407 -22.27 17.50 -20.79
CA LEU A 407 -21.84 18.43 -19.75
C LEU A 407 -22.16 19.90 -20.12
N LEU A 408 -22.06 20.29 -21.40
CA LEU A 408 -22.46 21.62 -21.87
C LEU A 408 -23.97 21.83 -21.72
N ASP A 409 -24.78 20.81 -22.02
CA ASP A 409 -26.23 20.85 -21.84
C ASP A 409 -26.60 20.94 -20.35
N PHE A 410 -25.90 20.21 -19.47
CA PHE A 410 -26.07 20.39 -18.03
C PHE A 410 -25.72 21.81 -17.56
N LEU A 411 -24.63 22.41 -18.07
CA LEU A 411 -24.28 23.81 -17.77
C LEU A 411 -25.35 24.80 -18.25
N ARG A 412 -25.96 24.57 -19.41
CA ARG A 412 -27.12 25.35 -19.92
C ARG A 412 -28.35 25.20 -19.03
N ASP A 413 -28.58 24.00 -18.50
CA ASP A 413 -29.67 23.71 -17.57
C ASP A 413 -29.40 24.15 -16.12
N GLY A 414 -28.26 24.80 -15.86
CA GLY A 414 -27.95 25.42 -14.57
C GLY A 414 -27.13 24.56 -13.62
N LEU A 415 -26.34 23.61 -14.13
CA LEU A 415 -25.34 22.86 -13.36
C LEU A 415 -24.39 23.80 -12.63
N ARG A 416 -24.22 23.57 -11.32
CA ARG A 416 -23.29 24.27 -10.44
C ARG A 416 -22.49 23.26 -9.61
N ALA A 417 -21.29 23.67 -9.21
CA ALA A 417 -20.50 22.94 -8.23
C ALA A 417 -20.60 23.64 -6.88
N SER A 418 -20.86 22.87 -5.82
CA SER A 418 -20.92 23.36 -4.44
C SER A 418 -20.03 22.49 -3.55
N VAL A 419 -19.39 23.10 -2.56
CA VAL A 419 -18.75 22.36 -1.47
C VAL A 419 -19.82 22.02 -0.45
N THR A 420 -19.97 20.73 -0.14
CA THR A 420 -20.92 20.26 0.87
C THR A 420 -20.25 19.27 1.82
N SER A 421 -20.85 19.00 2.98
CA SER A 421 -20.43 17.90 3.83
C SER A 421 -20.86 16.57 3.19
N GLY A 422 -19.89 15.72 2.87
CA GLY A 422 -20.14 14.36 2.37
C GLY A 422 -20.43 13.38 3.51
N SER A 423 -19.97 13.69 4.72
CA SER A 423 -20.23 12.91 5.92
C SER A 423 -20.28 13.83 7.14
N MET A 424 -21.48 13.97 7.72
CA MET A 424 -21.69 14.78 8.93
C MET A 424 -21.00 14.20 10.17
N LEU A 425 -20.61 12.91 10.14
CA LEU A 425 -19.95 12.22 11.25
C LEU A 425 -18.43 12.43 11.27
N THR A 426 -17.81 12.60 10.10
CA THR A 426 -16.35 12.75 9.95
C THR A 426 -15.91 14.17 9.59
N GLY A 427 -16.84 15.06 9.24
CA GLY A 427 -16.51 16.40 8.74
C GLY A 427 -15.86 16.40 7.36
N GLU A 428 -15.95 15.29 6.63
CA GLU A 428 -15.46 15.19 5.26
C GLU A 428 -16.30 16.09 4.33
N THR A 429 -15.62 16.82 3.46
CA THR A 429 -16.23 17.69 2.45
C THR A 429 -16.02 17.11 1.06
N VAL A 430 -17.05 17.24 0.24
CA VAL A 430 -17.09 16.72 -1.14
C VAL A 430 -17.61 17.81 -2.07
N ILE A 431 -17.29 17.69 -3.36
CA ILE A 431 -17.96 18.50 -4.36
C ILE A 431 -19.28 17.82 -4.73
N ALA A 432 -20.38 18.56 -4.57
CA ALA A 432 -21.68 18.19 -5.11
C ALA A 432 -21.96 19.02 -6.36
N LEU A 433 -22.16 18.33 -7.47
CA LEU A 433 -22.72 18.90 -8.69
C LEU A 433 -24.26 18.78 -8.63
N SER A 434 -24.93 19.92 -8.78
CA SER A 434 -26.39 20.04 -8.69
C SER A 434 -26.93 21.08 -9.68
N PHE A 435 -28.24 21.07 -9.92
CA PHE A 435 -28.88 22.04 -10.81
C PHE A 435 -29.52 23.18 -9.99
N GLY A 436 -29.05 24.40 -10.23
CA GLY A 436 -29.64 25.62 -9.71
C GLY A 436 -30.54 26.32 -10.74
N PRO A 437 -30.95 27.58 -10.49
CA PRO A 437 -31.71 28.36 -11.46
C PRO A 437 -30.95 28.50 -12.78
N LYS A 438 -31.65 28.27 -13.90
CA LYS A 438 -31.08 28.35 -15.26
C LYS A 438 -30.47 29.74 -15.51
N PRO A 439 -29.21 29.81 -15.99
CA PRO A 439 -28.58 31.08 -16.32
C PRO A 439 -29.30 31.76 -17.49
N LYS A 440 -29.39 33.10 -17.46
CA LYS A 440 -29.98 33.87 -18.57
C LYS A 440 -29.13 33.84 -19.85
N ASP A 441 -27.83 33.58 -19.72
CA ASP A 441 -26.86 33.48 -20.80
C ASP A 441 -25.76 32.48 -20.38
N PRO A 442 -25.89 31.18 -20.71
CA PRO A 442 -24.90 30.15 -20.39
C PRO A 442 -23.66 30.27 -21.29
N LYS A 443 -22.78 31.22 -20.99
CA LYS A 443 -21.47 31.30 -21.64
C LYS A 443 -20.54 30.22 -21.10
N LEU A 444 -19.98 29.44 -22.02
CA LEU A 444 -18.92 28.48 -21.70
C LEU A 444 -17.61 29.24 -21.49
N VAL A 445 -17.01 29.04 -20.33
CA VAL A 445 -15.68 29.57 -20.01
C VAL A 445 -14.72 28.40 -19.94
N TYR A 446 -13.60 28.52 -20.64
CA TYR A 446 -12.50 27.58 -20.62
C TYR A 446 -11.27 28.27 -20.03
N GLU A 447 -10.47 27.52 -19.28
CA GLU A 447 -9.14 27.98 -18.88
C GLU A 447 -8.10 27.74 -19.98
N ASN A 448 -6.94 28.40 -19.83
CA ASN A 448 -5.79 28.28 -20.75
C ASN A 448 -5.25 26.84 -20.88
N ASP A 449 -5.53 25.96 -19.91
CA ASP A 449 -5.15 24.54 -19.92
C ASP A 449 -6.22 23.62 -20.55
N GLY A 450 -7.31 24.20 -21.05
CA GLY A 450 -8.45 23.51 -21.65
C GLY A 450 -9.52 23.00 -20.66
N ALA A 451 -9.41 23.28 -19.35
CA ALA A 451 -10.43 22.89 -18.39
C ALA A 451 -11.75 23.68 -18.57
N ILE A 452 -12.89 23.00 -18.43
CA ILE A 452 -14.22 23.63 -18.47
C ILE A 452 -14.52 24.22 -17.08
N VAL A 453 -14.86 25.51 -17.02
CA VAL A 453 -15.27 26.16 -15.77
C VAL A 453 -16.73 25.82 -15.45
N ILE A 454 -16.95 25.07 -14.37
CA ILE A 454 -18.27 24.87 -13.78
C ILE A 454 -18.53 26.04 -12.81
N PRO A 455 -19.67 26.76 -12.91
CA PRO A 455 -20.00 27.82 -11.96
C PRO A 455 -20.08 27.32 -10.52
N GLY A 456 -19.38 27.98 -9.62
CA GLY A 456 -19.54 27.79 -8.18
C GLY A 456 -20.89 28.28 -7.68
N ASP A 457 -21.42 27.60 -6.66
CA ASP A 457 -22.49 28.09 -5.79
C ASP A 457 -21.91 28.23 -4.37
N PRO A 458 -22.10 29.34 -3.64
CA PRO A 458 -21.71 29.51 -2.23
C PRO A 458 -22.54 28.65 -1.25
N GLY A 459 -22.71 27.37 -1.57
CA GLY A 459 -23.63 26.43 -0.93
C GLY A 459 -23.39 26.21 0.57
N GLY A 460 -24.40 25.63 1.22
CA GLY A 460 -24.44 25.43 2.66
C GLY A 460 -25.10 26.59 3.43
N VAL A 461 -24.78 26.70 4.72
CA VAL A 461 -25.47 27.60 5.67
C VAL A 461 -25.33 29.09 5.29
N ASN A 462 -24.23 29.47 4.65
CA ASN A 462 -23.97 30.86 4.26
C ASN A 462 -24.99 31.40 3.25
N ALA A 463 -25.42 30.58 2.28
CA ALA A 463 -26.47 30.96 1.34
C ALA A 463 -27.84 31.20 2.03
N ILE A 464 -28.10 30.51 3.15
CA ILE A 464 -29.30 30.72 3.97
C ILE A 464 -29.19 32.07 4.70
N ILE A 465 -28.04 32.34 5.34
CA ILE A 465 -27.77 33.61 6.05
C ILE A 465 -27.90 34.80 5.10
N ASP A 466 -27.29 34.73 3.91
CA ASP A 466 -27.38 35.77 2.89
C ASP A 466 -28.82 36.07 2.45
N ASN A 467 -29.66 35.03 2.35
CA ASN A 467 -31.05 35.18 1.96
C ASN A 467 -31.93 35.70 3.10
N VAL A 468 -31.66 35.33 4.36
CA VAL A 468 -32.30 35.93 5.54
C VAL A 468 -31.94 37.42 5.65
N SER A 469 -30.68 37.79 5.45
CA SER A 469 -30.25 39.19 5.43
C SER A 469 -30.96 40.00 4.33
N LYS A 470 -31.11 39.46 3.11
CA LYS A 470 -31.87 40.10 2.02
C LYS A 470 -33.36 40.30 2.35
N ILE A 471 -33.97 39.41 3.14
CA ILE A 471 -35.35 39.55 3.61
C ILE A 471 -35.43 40.65 4.67
N SER A 472 -34.51 40.66 5.65
CA SER A 472 -34.41 41.71 6.66
C SER A 472 -34.22 43.10 6.03
N ASP A 473 -33.33 43.19 5.03
CA ASP A 473 -33.07 44.40 4.25
C ASP A 473 -34.30 44.91 3.50
N LYS A 474 -35.13 44.01 2.96
CA LYS A 474 -36.38 44.37 2.28
C LYS A 474 -37.45 44.86 3.26
N ILE A 475 -37.58 44.20 4.41
CA ILE A 475 -38.55 44.58 5.45
C ILE A 475 -38.18 45.94 6.04
N SER A 476 -36.89 46.17 6.35
CA SER A 476 -36.38 47.44 6.89
C SER A 476 -36.51 48.62 5.92
N LYS A 477 -36.68 48.36 4.62
CA LYS A 477 -36.89 49.37 3.56
C LYS A 477 -38.37 49.58 3.23
N MET A 478 -39.30 48.89 3.89
CA MET A 478 -40.73 49.19 3.75
C MET A 478 -41.08 50.50 4.49
N PRO A 479 -41.77 51.46 3.86
CA PRO A 479 -42.03 52.77 4.45
C PRO A 479 -43.22 52.72 5.45
N LEU A 480 -43.00 52.06 6.59
CA LEU A 480 -44.02 51.86 7.63
C LEU A 480 -44.56 53.20 8.18
N GLU A 481 -43.72 54.25 8.29
CA GLU A 481 -44.22 55.59 8.66
C GLU A 481 -45.14 56.21 7.61
N GLN A 482 -44.92 55.96 6.31
CA GLN A 482 -45.80 56.51 5.27
C GLN A 482 -47.18 55.85 5.31
N ILE A 483 -47.23 54.54 5.60
CA ILE A 483 -48.49 53.81 5.81
C ILE A 483 -49.24 54.40 7.02
N ALA A 484 -48.56 54.63 8.14
CA ALA A 484 -49.14 55.24 9.34
C ALA A 484 -49.62 56.69 9.10
N ASN A 485 -48.87 57.49 8.35
CA ASN A 485 -49.22 58.88 8.04
C ASN A 485 -50.40 58.97 7.06
N ASN A 486 -50.49 58.09 6.06
CA ASN A 486 -51.63 58.01 5.15
C ASN A 486 -52.92 57.57 5.87
N LEU A 487 -52.81 56.68 6.86
CA LEU A 487 -53.94 56.32 7.75
C LEU A 487 -54.40 57.52 8.60
N ASN A 488 -53.48 58.31 9.15
CA ASN A 488 -53.82 59.58 9.82
C ASN A 488 -54.53 60.57 8.86
N GLY A 489 -54.14 60.61 7.58
CA GLY A 489 -54.78 61.45 6.56
C GLY A 489 -56.24 61.05 6.27
N LEU A 490 -56.54 59.75 6.22
CA LEU A 490 -57.91 59.23 6.05
C LEU A 490 -58.83 59.59 7.23
N LEU A 491 -58.27 59.66 8.45
CA LEU A 491 -59.00 60.00 9.67
C LEU A 491 -59.37 61.48 9.78
N GLY A 492 -58.65 62.38 9.09
CA GLY A 492 -58.99 63.81 9.04
C GLY A 492 -60.18 64.16 8.14
N GLY A 493 -60.60 63.25 7.25
CA GLY A 493 -61.57 63.55 6.18
C GLY A 493 -63.05 63.29 6.50
N THR A 494 -63.38 62.65 7.63
CA THR A 494 -64.74 62.14 7.88
C THR A 494 -65.28 62.48 9.28
N SER A 495 -66.07 63.55 9.35
CA SER A 495 -66.66 64.09 10.60
C SER A 495 -67.64 63.15 11.34
N LYS A 496 -67.99 62.00 10.77
CA LYS A 496 -68.80 60.96 11.44
C LYS A 496 -67.98 59.97 12.27
N ILE A 497 -66.65 59.95 12.11
CA ILE A 497 -65.75 58.97 12.76
C ILE A 497 -65.07 59.55 14.02
N VAL A 498 -65.08 60.88 14.18
CA VAL A 498 -64.34 61.60 15.24
C VAL A 498 -65.06 61.64 16.60
N ASN A 499 -66.40 61.43 16.64
CA ASN A 499 -67.21 61.63 17.85
C ASN A 499 -67.60 60.34 18.60
N ASN A 500 -67.02 59.18 18.28
CA ASN A 500 -67.23 57.96 19.08
C ASN A 500 -65.98 57.65 19.94
N PRO A 501 -66.08 57.57 21.29
CA PRO A 501 -64.92 57.30 22.15
C PRO A 501 -64.18 55.99 21.83
N ASP A 502 -64.86 54.98 21.27
CA ASP A 502 -64.21 53.72 20.87
C ASP A 502 -63.17 53.94 19.76
N THR A 503 -63.41 54.89 18.85
CA THR A 503 -62.55 55.11 17.69
C THR A 503 -61.23 55.78 18.08
N GLU A 504 -61.22 56.67 19.07
CA GLU A 504 -59.98 57.24 19.62
C GLU A 504 -59.10 56.14 20.22
N GLN A 505 -59.71 55.17 20.92
CA GLN A 505 -59.03 54.00 21.47
C GLN A 505 -58.48 53.09 20.36
N THR A 506 -59.24 52.82 19.30
CA THR A 506 -58.80 52.05 18.13
C THR A 506 -57.58 52.68 17.45
N ILE A 507 -57.60 53.99 17.21
CA ILE A 507 -56.49 54.73 16.58
C ILE A 507 -55.24 54.73 17.48
N LYS A 508 -55.44 54.87 18.79
CA LYS A 508 -54.36 54.78 19.78
C LYS A 508 -53.74 53.38 19.83
N ALA A 509 -54.56 52.33 19.89
CA ALA A 509 -54.14 50.94 19.88
C ALA A 509 -53.37 50.57 18.60
N LEU A 510 -53.80 51.04 17.44
CA LEU A 510 -53.09 50.87 16.18
C LEU A 510 -51.72 51.59 16.18
N ARG A 511 -51.68 52.85 16.63
CA ARG A 511 -50.44 53.64 16.73
C ARG A 511 -49.45 53.02 17.71
N ASP A 512 -49.93 52.50 18.83
CA ASP A 512 -49.10 51.84 19.85
C ASP A 512 -48.65 50.45 19.39
N SER A 513 -49.45 49.73 18.59
CA SER A 513 -49.06 48.48 17.92
C SER A 513 -47.96 48.72 16.88
N LEU A 514 -48.11 49.72 16.00
CA LEU A 514 -47.12 50.09 15.00
C LEU A 514 -45.80 50.56 15.63
N ARG A 515 -45.87 51.37 16.70
CA ARG A 515 -44.69 51.80 17.48
C ARG A 515 -44.05 50.62 18.22
N SER A 516 -44.83 49.64 18.66
CA SER A 516 -44.31 48.42 19.30
C SER A 516 -43.64 47.47 18.31
N LEU A 517 -44.16 47.39 17.08
CA LEU A 517 -43.58 46.65 15.97
C LEU A 517 -42.28 47.29 15.47
N SER A 518 -42.23 48.61 15.28
CA SER A 518 -40.96 49.28 14.91
C SER A 518 -39.91 49.14 15.99
N LYS A 519 -40.32 49.14 17.28
CA LYS A 519 -39.42 48.86 18.40
C LYS A 519 -38.92 47.41 18.42
N LEU A 520 -39.74 46.41 18.07
CA LEU A 520 -39.27 45.02 17.89
C LEU A 520 -38.24 44.92 16.76
N LEU A 521 -38.52 45.54 15.60
CA LEU A 521 -37.65 45.51 14.42
C LEU A 521 -36.32 46.26 14.63
N SER A 522 -36.26 47.22 15.58
CA SER A 522 -35.05 47.97 15.93
C SER A 522 -34.36 47.49 17.21
N THR A 523 -34.92 46.53 17.95
CA THR A 523 -34.26 45.92 19.11
C THR A 523 -33.33 44.80 18.64
N THR A 524 -32.16 45.19 18.12
CA THR A 524 -31.12 44.28 17.60
C THR A 524 -30.37 43.49 18.69
N ASP A 525 -30.61 43.79 19.97
CA ASP A 525 -29.79 43.29 21.08
C ASP A 525 -30.38 42.06 21.80
N LYS A 526 -29.49 41.19 22.31
CA LYS A 526 -29.74 39.76 22.64
C LYS A 526 -30.58 39.49 23.89
N ASN A 527 -31.37 40.46 24.36
CA ASN A 527 -32.19 40.32 25.56
C ASN A 527 -33.55 39.64 25.26
N LEU A 528 -33.56 38.30 25.23
CA LEU A 528 -34.78 37.48 25.11
C LEU A 528 -35.94 37.96 26.03
N PRO A 529 -35.73 38.31 27.32
CA PRO A 529 -36.82 38.77 28.19
C PRO A 529 -37.45 40.09 27.75
N ALA A 530 -36.67 40.99 27.14
CA ALA A 530 -37.18 42.24 26.60
C ALA A 530 -38.02 41.99 25.33
N LEU A 531 -37.56 41.07 24.48
CA LEU A 531 -38.27 40.68 23.25
C LEU A 531 -39.63 40.03 23.57
N THR A 532 -39.69 39.13 24.57
CA THR A 532 -40.95 38.49 24.97
C THR A 532 -41.92 39.48 25.63
N ALA A 533 -41.44 40.37 26.49
CA ALA A 533 -42.27 41.43 27.08
C ALA A 533 -42.83 42.40 26.01
N GLN A 534 -42.02 42.77 25.02
CA GLN A 534 -42.44 43.66 23.94
C GLN A 534 -43.39 42.97 22.94
N ALA A 535 -43.19 41.67 22.66
CA ALA A 535 -44.14 40.87 21.89
C ALA A 535 -45.50 40.73 22.60
N ASN A 536 -45.51 40.46 23.91
CA ASN A 536 -46.74 40.38 24.70
C ASN A 536 -47.49 41.72 24.71
N LYS A 537 -46.79 42.87 24.78
CA LYS A 537 -47.40 44.20 24.64
C LYS A 537 -48.02 44.42 23.27
N THR A 538 -47.30 44.06 22.21
CA THR A 538 -47.81 44.16 20.83
C THR A 538 -49.07 43.31 20.64
N MET A 539 -49.09 42.10 21.22
CA MET A 539 -50.24 41.19 21.19
C MET A 539 -51.44 41.76 21.96
N ALA A 540 -51.24 42.38 23.12
CA ALA A 540 -52.31 43.05 23.87
C ALA A 540 -52.88 44.27 23.13
N SER A 541 -52.03 45.09 22.49
CA SER A 541 -52.50 46.22 21.67
C SER A 541 -53.24 45.75 20.41
N ALA A 542 -52.82 44.63 19.81
CA ALA A 542 -53.51 44.02 18.69
C ALA A 542 -54.87 43.41 19.08
N SER A 543 -54.98 42.74 20.25
CA SER A 543 -56.27 42.21 20.71
C SER A 543 -57.26 43.34 21.04
N THR A 544 -56.82 44.41 21.73
CA THR A 544 -57.69 45.57 21.97
C THR A 544 -58.14 46.26 20.67
N PHE A 545 -57.30 46.27 19.63
CA PHE A 545 -57.68 46.75 18.29
C PHE A 545 -58.70 45.83 17.61
N LEU A 546 -58.58 44.50 17.75
CA LEU A 546 -59.56 43.53 17.24
C LEU A 546 -60.93 43.65 17.93
N ASP A 547 -60.94 43.78 19.26
CA ASP A 547 -62.15 43.94 20.07
C ASP A 547 -62.91 45.22 19.69
N ALA A 548 -62.17 46.31 19.43
CA ALA A 548 -62.73 47.58 18.99
C ALA A 548 -63.16 47.62 17.50
N LEU A 549 -62.84 46.59 16.71
CA LEU A 549 -63.30 46.40 15.33
C LEU A 549 -64.52 45.47 15.21
N SER A 550 -65.17 45.12 16.33
CA SER A 550 -66.32 44.20 16.42
C SER A 550 -67.61 44.65 15.69
N GLY A 551 -67.57 45.75 14.92
CA GLY A 551 -68.70 46.29 14.16
C GLY A 551 -68.82 45.84 12.69
N ASP A 552 -67.81 45.18 12.10
CA ASP A 552 -67.83 44.79 10.68
C ASP A 552 -67.32 43.35 10.47
N SER A 553 -68.21 42.46 9.98
CA SER A 553 -68.08 41.00 10.09
C SER A 553 -66.96 40.40 9.23
N ASP A 554 -66.77 40.93 8.03
CA ASP A 554 -65.87 40.37 7.03
C ASP A 554 -64.42 40.79 7.26
N LEU A 555 -64.21 42.02 7.77
CA LEU A 555 -62.90 42.47 8.23
C LEU A 555 -62.48 41.69 9.48
N HIS A 556 -63.40 41.51 10.44
CA HIS A 556 -63.12 40.79 11.69
C HIS A 556 -62.61 39.36 11.43
N HIS A 557 -63.28 38.59 10.57
CA HIS A 557 -62.82 37.23 10.21
C HIS A 557 -61.43 37.20 9.58
N ASN A 558 -61.12 38.12 8.66
CA ASN A 558 -59.83 38.13 7.96
C ASN A 558 -58.68 38.54 8.89
N VAL A 559 -58.88 39.53 9.76
CA VAL A 559 -57.84 39.95 10.72
C VAL A 559 -57.70 38.91 11.85
N GLN A 560 -58.79 38.28 12.30
CA GLN A 560 -58.73 37.16 13.26
C GLN A 560 -57.91 35.99 12.71
N ASN A 561 -58.14 35.57 11.46
CA ASN A 561 -57.35 34.54 10.80
C ASN A 561 -55.86 34.92 10.69
N MET A 562 -55.56 36.17 10.34
CA MET A 562 -54.18 36.68 10.29
C MET A 562 -53.51 36.68 11.67
N VAL A 563 -54.24 37.02 12.74
CA VAL A 563 -53.74 37.03 14.11
C VAL A 563 -53.52 35.61 14.64
N VAL A 564 -54.38 34.65 14.29
CA VAL A 564 -54.16 33.21 14.58
C VAL A 564 -52.91 32.70 13.88
N GLN A 565 -52.72 32.98 12.58
CA GLN A 565 -51.52 32.60 11.84
C GLN A 565 -50.24 33.28 12.37
N MET A 566 -50.31 34.56 12.76
CA MET A 566 -49.21 35.22 13.46
C MET A 566 -48.90 34.57 14.81
N ASN A 567 -49.91 34.11 15.54
CA ASN A 567 -49.71 33.43 16.82
C ASN A 567 -49.06 32.05 16.64
N GLU A 568 -49.44 31.28 15.60
CA GLU A 568 -48.73 30.06 15.21
C GLU A 568 -47.27 30.35 14.84
N MET A 569 -47.03 31.38 14.02
CA MET A 569 -45.67 31.79 13.63
C MET A 569 -44.83 32.19 14.83
N VAL A 570 -45.34 33.03 15.75
CA VAL A 570 -44.65 33.43 16.99
C VAL A 570 -44.43 32.25 17.93
N THR A 571 -45.38 31.31 18.02
CA THR A 571 -45.23 30.10 18.84
C THR A 571 -44.15 29.18 18.26
N THR A 572 -44.11 29.01 16.93
CA THR A 572 -43.10 28.24 16.22
C THR A 572 -41.72 28.89 16.35
N LEU A 573 -41.64 30.22 16.25
CA LEU A 573 -40.41 30.98 16.48
C LEU A 573 -39.93 30.89 17.94
N ARG A 574 -40.84 30.93 18.92
CA ARG A 574 -40.52 30.69 20.33
C ARG A 574 -40.02 29.26 20.57
N GLN A 575 -40.63 28.25 19.94
CA GLN A 575 -40.14 26.87 20.04
C GLN A 575 -38.74 26.73 19.43
N LEU A 576 -38.49 27.34 18.27
CA LEU A 576 -37.17 27.37 17.63
C LEU A 576 -36.14 28.07 18.54
N LEU A 577 -36.44 29.27 19.04
CA LEU A 577 -35.52 30.06 19.85
C LEU A 577 -35.24 29.43 21.22
N SER A 578 -36.25 28.84 21.88
CA SER A 578 -36.07 28.07 23.12
C SER A 578 -35.24 26.81 22.89
N TYR A 579 -35.45 26.11 21.77
CA TYR A 579 -34.63 24.95 21.40
C TYR A 579 -33.17 25.35 21.17
N LEU A 580 -32.93 26.48 20.48
CA LEU A 580 -31.59 27.02 20.25
C LEU A 580 -30.92 27.58 21.51
N SER A 581 -31.66 28.07 22.52
CA SER A 581 -31.07 28.50 23.79
C SER A 581 -30.67 27.33 24.69
N TYR A 582 -31.40 26.21 24.64
CA TYR A 582 -31.04 24.99 25.38
C TYR A 582 -30.03 24.10 24.63
N HIS A 583 -30.01 24.18 23.30
CA HIS A 583 -29.06 23.46 22.43
C HIS A 583 -28.35 24.44 21.48
N PRO A 584 -27.42 25.28 21.97
CA PRO A 584 -26.68 26.22 21.12
C PRO A 584 -25.90 25.50 20.00
N ASN A 585 -25.51 24.24 20.22
CA ASN A 585 -24.83 23.40 19.24
C ASN A 585 -25.74 22.98 18.07
N ALA A 586 -27.08 23.04 18.21
CA ALA A 586 -28.02 22.68 17.15
C ALA A 586 -27.98 23.65 15.95
N VAL A 587 -27.39 24.84 16.10
CA VAL A 587 -27.06 25.75 14.99
C VAL A 587 -26.05 25.13 14.02
N ILE A 588 -25.19 24.23 14.52
CA ILE A 588 -24.08 23.61 13.77
C ILE A 588 -24.41 22.16 13.40
N VAL A 589 -25.07 21.43 14.31
CA VAL A 589 -25.33 19.98 14.17
C VAL A 589 -26.71 19.67 13.56
N GLY A 590 -27.63 20.64 13.57
CA GLY A 590 -29.03 20.43 13.21
C GLY A 590 -29.86 19.86 14.37
N ARG A 591 -31.17 19.72 14.13
CA ARG A 591 -32.14 19.16 15.09
C ARG A 591 -32.25 17.65 14.90
N HIS A 592 -31.79 16.89 15.89
CA HIS A 592 -32.08 15.47 16.06
C HIS A 592 -33.46 15.28 16.72
#